data_AF-K1RY00-F1
#
_entry.id   AF-K1RY00-F1
#
_cell.length_a   1.000
_cell.length_b   1.000
_cell.length_c   1.000
_cell.angle_alpha   90.00
_cell.angle_beta   90.00
_cell.angle_gamma   90.00
#
_symmetry.space_group_name_H-M   'P 1'
#
loop_
_entity.id
_entity.type
_entity.pdbx_description
1 polymer ?
#
loop_
_entity_poly.entity_id
_entity_poly.type
_entity_poly.pdbx_seq_one_letter_code
_entity_poly.pdbx_strand_id
1 'polypeptide(L)'
;RSLKVIYEGVLEGRRVYGNIIKYMKMALSSDFGDVFSIVIASIFLPFLPLLPIQMLLQDFLYDISQIAIPYDDVDKEFLEKPKKWSNKRN
;
A
#
# COMPACT_ATOMS: atom_id res chain seq x y z
N ARG A 1 27.23 9.22 -23.42
CA ARG A 1 25.79 9.56 -23.28
C ARG A 1 24.97 8.49 -22.53
N SER A 2 25.42 7.25 -22.35
CA SER A 2 24.59 6.18 -21.74
C SER A 2 24.51 6.19 -20.20
N LEU A 3 25.56 6.61 -19.48
CA LEU A 3 25.56 6.52 -18.01
C LEU A 3 24.51 7.39 -17.32
N LYS A 4 24.17 8.55 -17.89
CA LYS A 4 23.17 9.47 -17.34
C LYS A 4 21.76 8.86 -17.40
N VAL A 5 21.42 8.20 -18.51
CA VAL A 5 20.14 7.51 -18.70
C VAL A 5 20.00 6.33 -17.74
N ILE A 6 21.08 5.58 -17.51
CA ILE A 6 21.10 4.48 -16.52
C ILE A 6 20.88 5.03 -15.11
N TYR A 7 21.56 6.12 -14.75
CA TYR A 7 21.41 6.76 -13.44
C TYR A 7 19.99 7.28 -13.18
N GLU A 8 19.41 7.97 -14.16
CA GLU A 8 18.02 8.45 -14.11
C GLU A 8 17.02 7.29 -14.03
N GLY A 9 17.24 6.20 -14.77
CA GLY A 9 16.40 5.00 -14.69
C GLY A 9 16.44 4.32 -13.32
N VAL A 10 17.60 4.28 -12.66
CA VAL A 10 17.72 3.74 -11.29
C VAL A 10 17.00 4.62 -10.26
N LEU A 11 17.10 5.95 -10.40
CA LEU A 11 16.37 6.89 -9.55
C LEU A 11 14.86 6.75 -9.70
N GLU A 12 14.37 6.70 -10.93
CA GLU A 12 12.94 6.55 -11.20
C GLU A 12 12.43 5.17 -10.75
N GLY A 13 13.22 4.11 -10.94
CA GLY A 13 12.89 2.79 -10.40
C GLY A 13 12.75 2.76 -8.87
N ARG A 14 13.59 3.52 -8.15
CA ARG A 14 13.46 3.67 -6.69
C ARG A 14 12.21 4.43 -6.29
N ARG A 15 11.83 5.47 -7.05
CA ARG A 15 10.58 6.22 -6.86
C ARG A 15 9.37 5.31 -7.04
N VAL A 16 9.30 4.59 -8.16
CA VAL A 16 8.20 3.65 -8.44
C VAL A 16 8.10 2.57 -7.36
N TYR A 17 9.22 1.97 -6.95
CA TYR A 17 9.22 0.99 -5.86
C TYR A 17 8.72 1.59 -4.53
N GLY A 18 9.14 2.81 -4.20
CA GLY A 18 8.66 3.54 -3.03
C GLY A 18 7.14 3.73 -3.04
N ASN A 19 6.59 4.18 -4.17
CA ASN A 19 5.14 4.35 -4.35
C ASN A 19 4.38 3.03 -4.25
N ILE A 20 4.90 1.94 -4.83
CA ILE A 20 4.30 0.60 -4.71
C ILE A 20 4.26 0.12 -3.26
N ILE A 21 5.36 0.26 -2.51
CA ILE A 21 5.40 -0.14 -1.09
C ILE A 21 4.47 0.73 -0.24
N LYS A 22 4.37 2.03 -0.50
CA LYS A 22 3.44 2.95 0.18
C LYS A 22 2.00 2.49 -0.05
N TYR A 23 1.62 2.26 -1.30
CA TYR A 23 0.29 1.78 -1.69
C TYR A 23 -0.05 0.43 -1.06
N MET A 24 0.82 -0.58 -1.20
CA MET A 24 0.56 -1.91 -0.63
C MET A 24 0.36 -1.87 0.89
N LYS A 25 1.10 -1.02 1.60
CA LYS A 25 0.90 -0.86 3.05
C LYS A 25 -0.45 -0.24 3.39
N MET A 26 -0.90 0.74 2.60
CA MET A 26 -2.22 1.38 2.80
C MET A 26 -3.35 0.39 2.50
N ALA A 27 -3.26 -0.37 1.42
CA ALA A 27 -4.23 -1.41 1.07
C ALA A 27 -4.27 -2.52 2.14
N LEU A 28 -3.13 -3.17 2.40
CA LEU A 28 -3.06 -4.29 3.36
C LEU A 28 -3.47 -3.88 4.78
N SER A 29 -3.16 -2.65 5.22
CA SER A 29 -3.55 -2.17 6.54
C SER A 29 -5.06 -1.91 6.65
N SER A 30 -5.70 -1.45 5.57
CA SER A 30 -7.14 -1.16 5.54
C SER A 30 -7.92 -2.47 5.56
N ASP A 31 -7.65 -3.37 4.60
CA ASP A 31 -8.36 -4.64 4.45
C ASP A 31 -8.23 -5.51 5.69
N PHE A 32 -7.03 -5.55 6.29
CA PHE A 32 -6.79 -6.30 7.52
C PHE A 32 -7.56 -5.71 8.70
N GLY A 33 -7.56 -4.39 8.85
CA GLY A 33 -8.27 -3.69 9.92
C GLY A 33 -9.77 -3.91 9.85
N ASP A 34 -10.34 -3.85 8.65
CA ASP A 34 -11.77 -4.03 8.41
C ASP A 34 -12.21 -5.46 8.71
N VAL A 35 -11.51 -6.46 8.17
CA VAL A 35 -11.80 -7.88 8.44
C VAL A 35 -11.60 -8.21 9.93
N PHE A 36 -10.53 -7.74 10.56
CA PHE A 36 -10.28 -7.97 11.99
C PHE A 36 -11.36 -7.34 12.87
N SER A 37 -11.80 -6.12 12.55
CA SER A 37 -12.87 -5.42 13.26
C SER A 37 -14.21 -6.14 13.12
N ILE A 38 -14.55 -6.60 11.91
CA ILE A 38 -15.76 -7.38 11.65
C ILE A 38 -15.74 -8.70 12.43
N VAL A 39 -14.60 -9.40 12.46
CA VAL A 39 -14.44 -10.65 13.23
C VAL A 39 -14.67 -10.42 14.72
N ILE A 40 -14.03 -9.41 15.30
CA ILE A 40 -14.21 -9.07 16.72
C ILE A 40 -15.66 -8.69 17.00
N ALA A 41 -16.25 -7.80 16.21
CA ALA A 41 -17.61 -7.34 16.41
C ALA A 41 -18.64 -8.48 16.27
N SER A 42 -18.41 -9.45 15.38
CA SER A 42 -19.27 -10.62 15.19
C SER A 42 -19.24 -11.60 16.38
N ILE A 43 -18.22 -11.55 17.24
CA ILE A 43 -18.19 -12.33 18.50
C ILE A 43 -19.17 -11.74 19.53
N PHE A 44 -19.35 -10.41 19.53
CA PHE A 44 -20.18 -9.69 20.50
C PHE A 44 -21.61 -9.43 19.99
N LEU A 45 -21.81 -9.37 18.67
CA LEU A 45 -23.10 -9.05 18.05
C LEU A 45 -23.78 -10.32 17.51
N PRO A 46 -25.11 -10.48 17.69
CA PRO A 46 -25.86 -11.62 17.16
C PRO A 46 -26.15 -11.53 15.65
N PHE A 47 -25.60 -10.52 14.97
CA PHE A 47 -25.76 -10.27 13.54
C PHE A 47 -24.42 -9.83 12.93
N LEU A 48 -24.28 -10.00 11.62
CA LEU A 48 -23.06 -9.61 10.92
C LEU A 48 -22.96 -8.08 10.85
N PRO A 49 -21.88 -7.45 11.34
CA PRO A 49 -21.72 -5.99 11.34
C PRO A 49 -21.73 -5.35 9.95
N LEU A 50 -21.20 -6.06 8.95
CA LEU A 50 -21.11 -5.62 7.55
C LEU A 50 -21.30 -6.82 6.62
N LEU A 51 -22.20 -6.71 5.64
CA LEU A 51 -22.42 -7.78 4.66
C LEU A 51 -21.25 -7.86 3.66
N PRO A 52 -20.93 -9.05 3.13
CA PRO A 52 -19.85 -9.22 2.16
C PRO A 52 -20.00 -8.34 0.91
N ILE A 53 -21.24 -8.10 0.45
CA ILE A 53 -21.52 -7.23 -0.69
C ILE A 53 -21.21 -5.75 -0.40
N GLN A 54 -21.39 -5.31 0.86
CA GLN A 54 -21.06 -3.94 1.28
C GLN A 54 -19.55 -3.76 1.34
N MET A 55 -18.82 -4.78 1.80
CA MET A 55 -17.36 -4.80 1.82
C MET A 55 -16.79 -4.71 0.40
N LEU A 56 -17.27 -5.53 -0.55
CA LEU A 56 -16.85 -5.48 -1.95
C LEU A 56 -17.10 -4.12 -2.62
N LEU A 57 -18.23 -3.49 -2.30
CA LEU A 57 -18.54 -2.16 -2.82
C LEU A 57 -17.63 -1.08 -2.22
N GLN A 58 -17.34 -1.18 -0.92
CA GLN A 58 -16.44 -0.26 -0.22
C GLN A 58 -15.01 -0.37 -0.76
N ASP A 59 -14.50 -1.60 -0.95
CA ASP A 59 -13.17 -1.85 -1.51
C ASP A 59 -13.04 -1.27 -2.92
N PHE A 60 -14.07 -1.49 -3.76
CA PHE A 60 -14.10 -0.93 -5.12
C PHE A 60 -14.05 0.61 -5.14
N LEU A 61 -14.84 1.26 -4.28
CA LEU A 61 -14.84 2.72 -4.17
C LEU A 61 -13.52 3.25 -3.60
N TYR A 62 -12.95 2.55 -2.62
CA TYR A 62 -11.65 2.87 -2.04
C TYR A 62 -10.55 2.77 -3.09
N ASP A 63 -10.49 1.68 -3.86
CA ASP A 63 -9.52 1.51 -4.94
C ASP A 63 -9.61 2.64 -5.99
N ILE A 64 -10.84 3.01 -6.39
CA ILE A 64 -11.05 4.14 -7.31
C ILE A 64 -10.51 5.45 -6.71
N SER A 65 -10.72 5.68 -5.42
CA SER A 65 -10.22 6.88 -4.74
C SER A 65 -8.69 6.94 -4.69
N GLN A 66 -8.02 5.79 -4.76
CA GLN A 66 -6.56 5.67 -4.68
C GLN A 66 -5.83 5.65 -6.02
N ILE A 67 -6.54 5.73 -7.15
CA ILE A 67 -5.94 5.76 -8.50
C ILE A 67 -4.90 6.88 -8.66
N ALA A 68 -5.01 7.97 -7.88
CA ALA A 68 -4.08 9.10 -7.90
C ALA A 68 -2.78 8.88 -7.09
N ILE A 69 -2.74 7.92 -6.16
CA ILE A 69 -1.59 7.69 -5.25
C ILE A 69 -0.29 7.33 -5.99
N PRO A 70 -0.29 6.54 -7.08
CA PRO A 70 0.93 6.27 -7.84
C PRO A 70 1.58 7.54 -8.45
N TYR A 71 0.79 8.60 -8.64
CA TYR A 71 1.24 9.91 -9.14
C TYR A 71 1.73 10.84 -8.02
N ASP A 72 1.63 10.43 -6.75
CA ASP A 72 2.14 11.17 -5.60
C ASP A 72 3.68 11.22 -5.61
N ASP A 73 4.25 12.34 -5.15
CA ASP A 73 5.71 12.51 -5.09
C ASP A 73 6.28 11.67 -3.95
N VAL A 74 7.40 11.00 -4.23
CA VAL A 74 8.11 10.23 -3.21
C VAL A 74 9.04 11.19 -2.48
N ASP A 75 8.95 11.22 -1.15
CA ASP A 75 9.82 12.00 -0.29
C ASP A 75 11.29 11.84 -0.72
N LYS A 76 11.97 12.97 -0.91
CA LYS A 76 13.37 13.02 -1.36
C LYS A 76 14.29 12.18 -0.48
N GLU A 77 13.99 12.12 0.82
CA GLU A 77 14.70 11.32 1.82
C GLU A 77 14.64 9.80 1.55
N PHE A 78 13.58 9.31 0.90
CA PHE A 78 13.45 7.91 0.46
C PHE A 78 14.36 7.58 -0.74
N LEU A 79 14.69 8.58 -1.56
CA LEU A 79 15.54 8.44 -2.75
C LEU A 79 17.04 8.58 -2.42
N GLU A 80 17.37 9.27 -1.31
CA GLU A 80 18.75 9.56 -0.90
C GLU A 80 19.55 8.32 -0.50
N LYS A 81 18.92 7.30 0.09
CA LYS A 81 19.61 6.07 0.54
C LYS A 81 18.91 4.81 0.06
N PRO A 82 19.63 3.83 -0.52
CA PRO A 82 19.03 2.54 -0.83
C PRO A 82 18.58 1.87 0.47
N LYS A 83 17.28 1.58 0.59
CA LYS A 83 16.76 0.77 1.69
C LYS A 83 17.37 -0.63 1.59
N LYS A 84 18.17 -1.01 2.59
CA LYS A 84 18.67 -2.37 2.73
C LYS A 84 17.50 -3.26 3.15
N TRP A 85 17.26 -4.31 2.37
CA TRP A 85 16.39 -5.42 2.77
C TRP A 85 17.00 -6.10 4.00
N SER A 86 16.36 -5.97 5.16
CA SER A 86 16.79 -6.64 6.39
C SER A 86 16.27 -8.08 6.39
N ASN A 87 17.02 -9.01 5.80
CA ASN A 87 16.88 -10.44 6.07
C ASN A 87 17.48 -10.72 7.45
N LYS A 88 16.74 -10.47 8.53
CA LYS A 88 17.09 -11.05 9.84
C LYS A 88 16.70 -12.54 9.78
N ARG A 89 17.64 -13.37 9.30
CA ARG A 89 17.70 -14.78 9.69
C ARG A 89 18.53 -14.84 10.97
N ASN A 90 17.84 -15.03 12.09
CA ASN A 90 18.44 -15.63 13.28
C ASN A 90 18.06 -17.11 13.28
#